data_AF-A0A7S0QNH1-F1
#
_entry.id   AF-A0A7S0QNH1-F1
#
_cell.length_a   1.000
_cell.length_b   1.000
_cell.length_c   1.000
_cell.angle_alpha   90.00
_cell.angle_beta   90.00
_cell.angle_gamma   90.00
#
_symmetry.space_group_name_H-M   'P 1'
#
loop_
_entity.id
_entity.type
_entity.pdbx_description
1 polymer ?
#
loop_
_entity_poly.entity_id
_entity_poly.type
_entity_poly.pdbx_seq_one_letter_code
_entity_poly.pdbx_strand_id
1 'polypeptide(L)'
;FFFKMHFACILGFLLIVAGDQQETCHEPSTLLSSADVEWQKRYLSEYDYPDNFVNMQHPEDYVVRSAPIQPEFLYHRSGDVEKLIARVSWKANNTYIPMSFILDTTIPNGFYFSGKGFDLLQAHGLIIEDEFGYTDIMVNFGGCDMKPAIVSADFTPRPYEQGNFIGVRGLLTLGLKLDYPPATFSFRCNLTYF
;
A
#
# COMPACT_ATOMS: atom_id res chain seq x y z
N PHE A 1 -8.21 -3.27 36.24
CA PHE A 1 -6.88 -2.85 35.76
C PHE A 1 -7.07 -2.08 34.47
N PHE A 2 -6.79 -0.78 34.53
CA PHE A 2 -7.06 0.21 33.47
C PHE A 2 -6.04 0.13 32.34
N PHE A 3 -6.48 0.21 31.09
CA PHE A 3 -5.71 0.79 30.00
C PHE A 3 -6.50 1.96 29.42
N LYS A 4 -5.98 3.17 29.66
CA LYS A 4 -6.45 4.44 29.08
C LYS A 4 -5.70 4.62 27.75
N MET A 5 -6.36 4.43 26.62
CA MET A 5 -5.91 5.00 25.35
C MET A 5 -6.58 6.37 25.19
N HIS A 6 -5.79 7.44 25.20
CA HIS A 6 -6.26 8.77 24.84
C HIS A 6 -6.41 8.85 23.32
N PHE A 7 -7.66 8.94 22.88
CA PHE A 7 -8.02 9.66 21.66
C PHE A 7 -7.87 11.17 21.94
N ALA A 8 -7.14 11.89 21.09
CA ALA A 8 -7.23 13.34 20.94
C ALA A 8 -7.41 13.61 19.44
N CYS A 9 -8.65 13.86 18.98
CA CYS A 9 -9.17 15.19 18.59
C CYS A 9 -8.22 15.92 17.63
N ILE A 10 -8.47 15.96 16.32
CA ILE A 10 -9.50 16.75 15.60
C ILE A 10 -9.44 18.26 15.93
N LEU A 11 -9.21 19.04 14.86
CA LEU A 11 -9.41 20.48 14.65
C LEU A 11 -8.33 21.47 15.13
N GLY A 12 -7.75 22.19 14.15
CA GLY A 12 -7.20 23.54 14.30
C GLY A 12 -6.08 23.81 13.30
N PHE A 13 -5.98 24.92 12.58
CA PHE A 13 -6.84 26.08 12.41
C PHE A 13 -6.34 26.76 11.13
N LEU A 14 -7.27 27.25 10.31
CA LEU A 14 -6.99 28.20 9.24
C LEU A 14 -6.54 29.52 9.88
N LEU A 15 -5.37 30.06 9.52
CA LEU A 15 -5.02 31.46 9.73
C LEU A 15 -3.93 31.86 8.73
N ILE A 16 -4.39 32.40 7.60
CA ILE A 16 -3.57 33.23 6.70
C ILE A 16 -3.51 34.61 7.35
N VAL A 17 -2.34 35.03 7.80
CA VAL A 17 -2.03 36.44 8.03
C VAL A 17 -0.74 36.74 7.29
N ALA A 18 -0.88 37.54 6.22
CA ALA A 18 0.21 38.21 5.55
C ALA A 18 0.75 39.34 6.45
N GLY A 19 2.07 39.53 6.44
CA GLY A 19 2.72 40.67 7.07
C GLY A 19 4.24 40.54 7.08
N ASP A 20 4.88 41.23 6.13
CA ASP A 20 6.33 41.44 6.03
C ASP A 20 7.00 41.71 7.38
N GLN A 21 8.07 40.98 7.68
CA GLN A 21 9.31 41.57 8.19
C GLN A 21 10.53 40.79 7.69
N GLN A 22 11.49 41.56 7.22
CA GLN A 22 12.72 41.18 6.55
C GLN A 22 13.82 41.10 7.62
N GLU A 23 14.29 39.90 7.99
CA GLU A 23 15.48 39.73 8.83
C GLU A 23 16.41 38.62 8.31
N THR A 24 17.57 39.08 7.86
CA THR A 24 18.91 38.45 7.83
C THR A 24 19.02 36.94 7.62
N CYS A 25 19.57 36.57 6.45
CA CYS A 25 20.15 35.26 6.17
C CYS A 25 21.30 34.95 7.15
N HIS A 26 21.01 34.19 8.20
CA HIS A 26 22.00 33.38 8.89
C HIS A 26 21.91 31.96 8.32
N GLU A 27 23.04 31.41 7.85
CA GLU A 27 23.13 29.99 7.55
C GLU A 27 22.70 29.19 8.79
N PRO A 28 21.69 28.30 8.69
CA PRO A 28 21.37 27.44 9.80
C PRO A 28 22.48 26.39 9.90
N SER A 29 23.32 26.53 10.93
CA SER A 29 24.18 25.44 11.40
C SER A 29 23.31 24.20 11.60
N THR A 30 23.59 23.16 10.82
CA THR A 30 22.89 21.88 10.83
C THR A 30 23.08 21.15 12.16
N LEU A 31 22.27 21.51 13.15
CA LEU A 31 21.92 20.63 14.26
C LEU A 31 20.48 20.20 14.01
N LEU A 32 20.33 19.17 13.18
CA LEU A 32 19.08 18.43 13.05
C LEU A 32 18.67 17.97 14.45
N SER A 33 17.45 18.30 14.85
CA SER A 33 16.95 17.84 16.15
C SER A 33 16.87 16.31 16.12
N SER A 34 16.98 15.67 17.27
CA SER A 34 16.79 14.21 17.37
C SER A 34 15.42 13.76 16.85
N ALA A 35 14.43 14.65 16.85
CA ALA A 35 13.12 14.43 16.23
C ALA A 35 13.20 14.42 14.70
N ASP A 36 14.01 15.28 14.07
CA ASP A 36 14.18 15.29 12.61
C ASP A 36 14.88 14.02 12.09
N VAL A 37 15.80 13.47 12.89
CA VAL A 37 16.43 12.16 12.64
C VAL A 37 15.44 10.99 12.84
N GLU A 38 14.40 11.19 13.66
CA GLU A 38 13.36 10.21 13.95
C GLU A 38 12.21 10.22 12.92
N TRP A 39 11.93 11.37 12.28
CA TRP A 39 10.94 11.49 11.20
C TRP A 39 11.49 11.09 9.82
N GLN A 40 12.78 11.25 9.56
CA GLN A 40 13.45 10.66 8.39
C GLN A 40 13.44 9.11 8.40
N LYS A 41 13.03 8.51 9.53
CA LYS A 41 13.09 7.08 9.84
C LYS A 41 11.89 6.25 9.33
N ARG A 42 10.98 6.80 8.52
CA ARG A 42 9.81 6.05 8.01
C ARG A 42 9.51 6.25 6.52
N TYR A 43 10.53 6.53 5.72
CA TYR A 43 10.43 6.28 4.29
C TYR A 43 10.61 4.77 4.05
N LEU A 44 9.67 4.15 3.34
CA LEU A 44 9.87 2.82 2.78
C LEU A 44 11.19 2.80 2.03
N SER A 45 12.01 1.82 2.37
CA SER A 45 13.30 1.56 1.76
C SER A 45 13.29 0.18 1.11
N GLU A 46 14.25 -0.09 0.23
CA GLU A 46 14.38 -1.42 -0.37
C GLU A 46 14.62 -2.51 0.68
N TYR A 47 15.21 -2.14 1.83
CA TYR A 47 15.44 -3.06 2.96
C TYR A 47 14.15 -3.52 3.66
N ASP A 48 13.02 -2.86 3.39
CA ASP A 48 11.71 -3.26 3.88
C ASP A 48 11.09 -4.40 3.06
N TYR A 49 11.80 -4.89 2.03
CA TYR A 49 11.40 -6.00 1.18
C TYR A 49 12.38 -7.18 1.29
N PRO A 50 11.95 -8.40 0.95
CA PRO A 50 12.84 -9.56 0.87
C PRO A 50 13.97 -9.34 -0.16
N ASP A 51 15.12 -9.99 0.04
CA ASP A 51 16.35 -9.79 -0.76
C ASP A 51 16.17 -10.03 -2.27
N ASN A 52 15.17 -10.83 -2.68
CA ASN A 52 14.88 -11.09 -4.08
C ASN A 52 14.07 -9.97 -4.76
N PHE A 53 13.58 -8.98 -4.01
CA PHE A 53 12.88 -7.82 -4.56
C PHE A 53 13.90 -6.75 -4.98
N VAL A 54 13.63 -6.10 -6.11
CA VAL A 54 14.50 -5.05 -6.66
C VAL A 54 13.63 -3.84 -6.96
N ASN A 55 13.96 -2.65 -6.43
CA ASN A 55 13.10 -1.47 -6.49
C ASN A 55 11.68 -1.75 -5.95
N MET A 56 11.56 -2.41 -4.80
CA MET A 56 10.28 -2.67 -4.11
C MET A 56 9.29 -3.60 -4.86
N GLN A 57 9.76 -4.31 -5.89
CA GLN A 57 8.95 -5.25 -6.70
C GLN A 57 9.61 -6.62 -6.82
N HIS A 58 8.81 -7.68 -6.92
CA HIS A 58 9.34 -9.00 -7.24
C HIS A 58 9.75 -9.02 -8.74
N PRO A 59 10.83 -9.72 -9.16
CA PRO A 59 11.31 -9.71 -10.54
C PRO A 59 10.30 -10.19 -11.58
N GLU A 60 9.34 -11.00 -11.15
CA GLU A 60 8.28 -11.53 -11.99
C GLU A 60 7.00 -10.67 -11.97
N ASP A 61 6.93 -9.62 -11.16
CA ASP A 61 5.75 -8.75 -11.13
C ASP A 61 5.57 -8.01 -12.45
N TYR A 62 4.31 -7.75 -12.79
CA TYR A 62 3.87 -7.10 -14.03
C TYR A 62 4.16 -7.88 -15.32
N VAL A 63 4.67 -9.11 -15.22
CA VAL A 63 4.86 -9.99 -16.38
C VAL A 63 3.54 -10.70 -16.67
N VAL A 64 2.91 -10.37 -17.80
CA VAL A 64 1.65 -11.00 -18.24
C VAL A 64 1.85 -12.51 -18.48
N ARG A 65 0.99 -13.33 -17.89
CA ARG A 65 1.03 -14.80 -17.94
C ARG A 65 -0.29 -15.40 -18.41
N SER A 66 -0.25 -16.64 -18.91
CA SER A 66 -1.44 -17.41 -19.26
C SER A 66 -2.09 -18.13 -18.07
N ALA A 67 -1.42 -18.18 -16.92
CA ALA A 67 -1.90 -18.81 -15.70
C ALA A 67 -1.52 -17.94 -14.48
N PRO A 68 -2.32 -17.97 -13.39
CA PRO A 68 -1.98 -17.24 -12.17
C PRO A 68 -0.74 -17.87 -11.52
N ILE A 69 0.03 -17.05 -10.80
CA ILE A 69 1.04 -17.56 -9.87
C ILE A 69 0.34 -18.27 -8.70
N GLN A 70 1.07 -19.13 -7.99
CA GLN A 70 0.67 -19.49 -6.63
C GLN A 70 0.83 -18.24 -5.77
N PRO A 71 -0.23 -17.73 -5.11
CA PRO A 71 -0.08 -16.56 -4.26
C PRO A 71 0.87 -16.81 -3.08
N GLU A 72 1.64 -15.79 -2.75
CA GLU A 72 2.66 -15.81 -1.70
C GLU A 72 2.28 -14.79 -0.63
N PHE A 73 2.29 -15.21 0.63
CA PHE A 73 2.00 -14.37 1.79
C PHE A 73 3.22 -14.34 2.68
N LEU A 74 3.93 -13.22 2.65
CA LEU A 74 5.26 -13.07 3.23
C LEU A 74 5.18 -12.14 4.43
N TYR A 75 5.68 -12.59 5.58
CA TYR A 75 6.04 -11.70 6.68
C TYR A 75 7.55 -11.46 6.59
N HIS A 76 7.93 -10.20 6.40
CA HIS A 76 9.33 -9.78 6.31
C HIS A 76 9.66 -8.86 7.49
N ARG A 77 10.83 -9.08 8.09
CA ARG A 77 11.32 -8.25 9.19
C ARG A 77 12.75 -7.80 8.92
N SER A 78 12.95 -6.49 8.95
CA SER A 78 14.25 -5.84 8.82
C SER A 78 14.48 -4.92 10.02
N GLY A 79 15.33 -5.35 10.93
CA GLY A 79 15.49 -4.69 12.24
C GLY A 79 14.18 -4.64 13.03
N ASP A 80 13.70 -3.42 13.27
CA ASP A 80 12.45 -3.14 13.99
C ASP A 80 11.25 -2.91 13.05
N VAL A 81 11.45 -3.00 11.74
CA VAL A 81 10.39 -2.82 10.75
C VAL A 81 9.85 -4.18 10.33
N GLU A 82 8.53 -4.31 10.38
CA GLU A 82 7.79 -5.51 9.99
C GLU A 82 6.85 -5.16 8.84
N LYS A 83 6.86 -5.99 7.79
CA LYS A 83 6.02 -5.84 6.61
C LYS A 83 5.28 -7.13 6.32
N LEU A 84 4.00 -6.99 5.99
CA LEU A 84 3.19 -8.06 5.41
C LEU A 84 3.10 -7.78 3.91
N ILE A 85 3.48 -8.76 3.10
CA ILE A 85 3.51 -8.64 1.65
C ILE A 85 2.65 -9.75 1.06
N ALA A 86 1.63 -9.38 0.28
CA ALA A 86 0.85 -10.33 -0.50
C ALA A 86 1.23 -10.21 -1.97
N ARG A 87 1.68 -11.31 -2.57
CA ARG A 87 1.93 -11.40 -4.00
C ARG A 87 0.85 -12.26 -4.64
N VAL A 88 0.04 -11.64 -5.51
CA VAL A 88 -1.18 -12.25 -6.08
C VAL A 88 -1.30 -11.84 -7.54
N SER A 89 -1.88 -12.70 -8.38
CA SER A 89 -2.20 -12.36 -9.78
C SER A 89 -3.49 -11.55 -9.89
N TRP A 90 -3.52 -10.56 -10.78
CA TRP A 90 -4.75 -9.94 -11.28
C TRP A 90 -5.19 -10.60 -12.57
N LYS A 91 -6.44 -11.04 -12.64
CA LYS A 91 -7.03 -11.63 -13.84
C LYS A 91 -7.49 -10.52 -14.78
N ALA A 92 -6.82 -10.44 -15.92
CA ALA A 92 -7.16 -9.57 -17.03
C ALA A 92 -7.60 -10.43 -18.22
N ASN A 93 -8.91 -10.57 -18.43
CA ASN A 93 -9.49 -11.47 -19.45
C ASN A 93 -8.98 -12.92 -19.32
N ASN A 94 -8.18 -13.38 -20.28
CA ASN A 94 -7.57 -14.71 -20.34
C ASN A 94 -6.10 -14.72 -19.87
N THR A 95 -5.65 -13.63 -19.26
CA THR A 95 -4.27 -13.46 -18.79
C THR A 95 -4.24 -13.07 -17.32
N TYR A 96 -3.06 -13.20 -16.72
CA TYR A 96 -2.81 -12.97 -15.31
C TYR A 96 -1.59 -12.09 -15.13
N ILE A 97 -1.69 -11.11 -14.23
CA ILE A 97 -0.65 -10.11 -13.98
C ILE A 97 -0.27 -10.20 -12.49
N PRO A 98 0.83 -10.87 -12.14
CA PRO A 98 1.30 -10.92 -10.76
C PRO A 98 1.76 -9.54 -10.27
N MET A 99 1.39 -9.19 -9.05
CA MET A 99 1.84 -7.97 -8.37
C MET A 99 2.03 -8.24 -6.87
N SER A 100 3.07 -7.67 -6.30
CA SER A 100 3.30 -7.65 -4.86
C SER A 100 2.73 -6.40 -4.21
N PHE A 101 2.09 -6.55 -3.06
CA PHE A 101 1.50 -5.47 -2.28
C PHE A 101 1.96 -5.49 -0.84
N ILE A 102 2.36 -4.34 -0.32
CA ILE A 102 2.42 -4.15 1.13
C ILE A 102 0.99 -4.04 1.67
N LEU A 103 0.70 -4.77 2.75
CA LEU A 103 -0.56 -4.63 3.48
C LEU A 103 -0.36 -3.56 4.55
N ASP A 104 -1.02 -2.41 4.38
CA ASP A 104 -0.80 -1.24 5.24
C ASP A 104 -2.11 -0.76 5.87
N THR A 105 -2.26 -1.00 7.18
CA THR A 105 -3.45 -0.59 7.93
C THR A 105 -3.49 0.91 8.24
N THR A 106 -2.41 1.65 7.98
CA THR A 106 -2.34 3.11 8.17
C THR A 106 -2.88 3.89 6.97
N ILE A 107 -3.06 3.23 5.82
CA ILE A 107 -3.58 3.83 4.61
C ILE A 107 -5.10 3.61 4.53
N PRO A 108 -5.92 4.67 4.36
CA PRO A 108 -7.38 4.56 4.47
C PRO A 108 -8.07 3.95 3.24
N ASN A 109 -7.54 4.14 2.02
CA ASN A 109 -8.23 3.70 0.80
C ASN A 109 -8.01 2.20 0.53
N GLY A 110 -8.51 1.76 -0.63
CA GLY A 110 -8.51 0.37 -1.06
C GLY A 110 -7.15 -0.11 -1.54
N PHE A 111 -6.88 0.14 -2.81
CA PHE A 111 -5.64 -0.26 -3.47
C PHE A 111 -4.87 0.97 -3.93
N TYR A 112 -3.56 0.93 -3.75
CA TYR A 112 -2.64 1.89 -4.36
C TYR A 112 -1.70 1.13 -5.27
N PHE A 113 -1.55 1.62 -6.49
CA PHE A 113 -0.71 0.99 -7.50
C PHE A 113 0.47 1.88 -7.81
N SER A 114 1.62 1.26 -8.06
CA SER A 114 2.70 1.94 -8.76
C SER A 114 2.21 2.43 -10.12
N GLY A 115 2.85 3.47 -10.69
CA GLY A 115 2.46 3.97 -12.01
C GLY A 115 2.38 2.86 -13.06
N LYS A 116 3.39 1.97 -13.07
CA LYS A 116 3.44 0.79 -13.94
C LYS A 116 2.25 -0.16 -13.71
N GLY A 117 1.88 -0.42 -12.46
CA GLY A 117 0.75 -1.29 -12.12
C GLY A 117 -0.57 -0.69 -12.55
N PHE A 118 -0.77 0.60 -12.27
CA PHE A 118 -1.97 1.32 -12.61
C PHE A 118 -2.20 1.35 -14.13
N ASP A 119 -1.19 1.78 -14.90
CA ASP A 119 -1.26 1.88 -16.36
C ASP A 119 -1.58 0.51 -16.99
N LEU A 120 -0.97 -0.56 -16.47
CA LEU A 120 -1.20 -1.91 -16.97
C LEU A 120 -2.63 -2.39 -16.68
N LEU A 121 -3.13 -2.20 -15.46
CA LEU A 121 -4.51 -2.57 -15.10
C LEU A 121 -5.54 -1.74 -15.89
N GLN A 122 -5.26 -0.46 -16.12
CA GLN A 122 -6.09 0.42 -16.94
C GLN A 122 -6.11 -0.02 -18.40
N ALA A 123 -4.96 -0.35 -18.99
CA ALA A 123 -4.88 -0.88 -20.35
C ALA A 123 -5.65 -2.20 -20.54
N HIS A 124 -5.85 -2.96 -19.46
CA HIS A 124 -6.64 -4.18 -19.43
C HIS A 124 -8.11 -3.98 -19.02
N GLY A 125 -8.55 -2.73 -18.80
CA GLY A 125 -9.94 -2.39 -18.47
C GLY A 125 -10.38 -2.79 -17.07
N LEU A 126 -9.43 -2.96 -16.14
CA LEU A 126 -9.73 -3.30 -14.74
C LEU A 126 -9.98 -2.06 -13.88
N ILE A 127 -9.39 -0.92 -14.26
CA ILE A 127 -9.64 0.38 -13.64
C ILE A 127 -10.89 1.00 -14.25
N ILE A 128 -11.80 1.45 -13.39
CA ILE A 128 -13.06 2.12 -13.71
C ILE A 128 -12.93 3.55 -13.23
N GLU A 129 -13.14 4.52 -14.11
CA GLU A 129 -13.19 5.94 -13.73
C GLU A 129 -14.65 6.41 -13.77
N ASP A 130 -15.09 7.08 -12.71
CA ASP A 130 -16.43 7.66 -12.63
C ASP A 130 -16.49 9.09 -13.18
N GLU A 131 -17.70 9.65 -13.25
CA GLU A 131 -17.93 11.01 -13.77
C GLU A 131 -17.31 12.13 -12.92
N PHE A 132 -16.84 11.82 -11.70
CA PHE A 132 -16.20 12.75 -10.78
C PHE A 132 -14.67 12.57 -10.72
N GLY A 133 -14.11 11.66 -11.53
CA GLY A 133 -12.69 11.36 -11.60
C GLY A 133 -12.20 10.46 -10.46
N TYR A 134 -13.11 9.79 -9.73
CA TYR A 134 -12.70 8.72 -8.81
C TYR A 134 -12.39 7.46 -9.61
N THR A 135 -11.28 6.83 -9.25
CA THR A 135 -10.84 5.58 -9.84
C THR A 135 -11.13 4.43 -8.89
N ASP A 136 -11.82 3.42 -9.40
CA ASP A 136 -12.13 2.18 -8.72
C ASP A 136 -11.51 1.00 -9.48
N ILE A 137 -11.34 -0.13 -8.80
CA ILE A 137 -10.96 -1.40 -9.41
C ILE A 137 -11.99 -2.46 -9.10
N MET A 138 -12.36 -3.24 -10.13
CA MET A 138 -13.16 -4.45 -9.94
C MET A 138 -12.24 -5.61 -9.58
N VAL A 139 -12.43 -6.16 -8.38
CA VAL A 139 -11.65 -7.27 -7.83
C VAL A 139 -12.47 -8.55 -7.92
N ASN A 140 -11.93 -9.56 -8.62
CA ASN A 140 -12.52 -10.87 -8.82
C ASN A 140 -11.76 -11.94 -8.02
N PHE A 141 -12.39 -12.50 -7.01
CA PHE A 141 -11.72 -13.43 -6.11
C PHE A 141 -11.66 -14.86 -6.68
N GLY A 142 -10.55 -15.22 -7.31
CA GLY A 142 -10.30 -16.59 -7.78
C GLY A 142 -10.13 -17.57 -6.62
N GLY A 143 -10.70 -18.77 -6.72
CA GLY A 143 -10.61 -19.80 -5.67
C GLY A 143 -11.46 -19.50 -4.43
N CYS A 144 -12.40 -18.55 -4.54
CA CYS A 144 -13.18 -18.04 -3.42
C CYS A 144 -14.65 -17.81 -3.82
N ASP A 145 -15.59 -18.14 -2.94
CA ASP A 145 -17.03 -17.89 -3.16
C ASP A 145 -17.45 -16.44 -2.85
N MET A 146 -16.49 -15.52 -2.79
CA MET A 146 -16.76 -14.10 -2.59
C MET A 146 -17.27 -13.48 -3.88
N LYS A 147 -18.33 -12.68 -3.78
CA LYS A 147 -18.80 -11.86 -4.90
C LYS A 147 -17.70 -10.87 -5.29
N PRO A 148 -17.58 -10.54 -6.60
CA PRO A 148 -16.71 -9.45 -7.03
C PRO A 148 -17.00 -8.17 -6.25
N ALA A 149 -15.95 -7.41 -5.95
CA ALA A 149 -16.05 -6.17 -5.20
C ALA A 149 -15.49 -5.02 -6.04
N ILE A 150 -16.11 -3.85 -5.92
CA ILE A 150 -15.57 -2.59 -6.43
C ILE A 150 -14.90 -1.90 -5.26
N VAL A 151 -13.63 -1.54 -5.41
CA VAL A 151 -12.83 -0.94 -4.35
C VAL A 151 -12.07 0.24 -4.94
N SER A 152 -12.01 1.35 -4.21
CA SER A 152 -11.20 2.52 -4.60
C SER A 152 -9.76 2.13 -4.95
N ALA A 153 -9.28 2.63 -6.08
CA ALA A 153 -7.94 2.45 -6.60
C ALA A 153 -7.29 3.82 -6.79
N ASP A 154 -6.06 4.01 -6.33
CA ASP A 154 -5.32 5.25 -6.48
C ASP A 154 -3.89 4.99 -6.96
N PHE A 155 -3.22 6.04 -7.44
CA PHE A 155 -1.78 6.02 -7.60
C PHE A 155 -1.09 6.05 -6.24
N THR A 156 -0.06 5.24 -6.06
CA THR A 156 0.82 5.34 -4.89
C THR A 156 1.50 6.72 -4.88
N PRO A 157 1.34 7.52 -3.81
CA PRO A 157 1.92 8.86 -3.75
C PRO A 157 3.45 8.81 -3.59
N ARG A 158 4.11 9.88 -4.02
CA ARG A 158 5.54 10.08 -3.73
C ARG A 158 5.82 10.12 -2.23
N PRO A 159 6.96 9.59 -1.77
CA PRO A 159 8.05 9.02 -2.57
C PRO A 159 7.92 7.51 -2.86
N TYR A 160 6.78 6.89 -2.57
CA TYR A 160 6.60 5.43 -2.63
C TYR A 160 6.11 4.90 -3.97
N GLU A 161 6.12 5.75 -5.02
CA GLU A 161 5.49 5.53 -6.33
C GLU A 161 5.89 4.23 -7.07
N GLN A 162 6.93 3.53 -6.60
CA GLN A 162 7.38 2.24 -7.13
C GLN A 162 6.63 1.03 -6.53
N GLY A 163 6.07 1.17 -5.33
CA GLY A 163 5.39 0.08 -4.62
C GLY A 163 3.87 0.06 -4.82
N ASN A 164 3.26 -1.11 -4.61
CA ASN A 164 1.81 -1.23 -4.48
C ASN A 164 1.42 -1.47 -3.02
N PHE A 165 0.24 -0.98 -2.63
CA PHE A 165 -0.29 -1.09 -1.27
C PHE A 165 -1.74 -1.54 -1.29
N ILE A 166 -2.14 -2.30 -0.27
CA ILE A 166 -3.53 -2.52 0.07
C ILE A 166 -3.79 -1.84 1.40
N GLY A 167 -4.58 -0.78 1.35
CA GLY A 167 -5.02 -0.04 2.52
C GLY A 167 -6.19 -0.71 3.24
N VAL A 168 -6.59 -0.15 4.38
CA VAL A 168 -7.55 -0.76 5.31
C VAL A 168 -8.87 -1.15 4.66
N ARG A 169 -9.40 -0.36 3.71
CA ARG A 169 -10.65 -0.70 2.99
C ARG A 169 -10.48 -1.97 2.13
N GLY A 170 -9.34 -2.10 1.45
CA GLY A 170 -9.00 -3.29 0.67
C GLY A 170 -8.81 -4.50 1.57
N LEU A 171 -8.05 -4.34 2.66
CA LEU A 171 -7.78 -5.41 3.64
C LEU A 171 -9.05 -5.94 4.30
N LEU A 172 -10.00 -5.06 4.63
CA LEU A 172 -11.30 -5.45 5.18
C LEU A 172 -12.14 -6.20 4.14
N THR A 173 -12.10 -5.77 2.88
CA THR A 173 -12.78 -6.46 1.77
C THR A 173 -12.24 -7.87 1.60
N LEU A 174 -10.91 -8.04 1.63
CA LEU A 174 -10.23 -9.34 1.55
C LEU A 174 -10.41 -10.19 2.82
N GLY A 175 -10.80 -9.57 3.94
CA GLY A 175 -10.93 -10.22 5.23
C GLY A 175 -9.60 -10.70 5.78
N LEU A 176 -8.59 -9.82 5.79
CA LEU A 176 -7.29 -10.08 6.40
C LEU A 176 -7.47 -10.62 7.83
N LYS A 177 -6.75 -11.70 8.13
CA LYS A 177 -6.61 -12.30 9.46
C LYS A 177 -5.12 -12.33 9.81
N LEU A 178 -4.82 -11.87 11.01
CA LEU A 178 -3.48 -11.92 11.58
C LEU A 178 -3.48 -12.95 12.71
N ASP A 179 -2.58 -13.92 12.61
CA ASP A 179 -2.33 -14.89 13.66
C ASP A 179 -1.01 -14.55 14.34
N TYR A 180 -1.00 -14.56 15.68
CA TYR A 180 0.17 -14.25 16.50
C TYR A 180 0.16 -15.11 17.78
N PRO A 181 1.27 -15.77 18.17
CA PRO A 181 2.48 -16.15 17.42
C PRO A 181 2.42 -17.58 16.84
N PRO A 182 3.07 -17.87 15.69
CA PRO A 182 3.94 -17.00 14.87
C PRO A 182 3.15 -15.98 14.03
N ALA A 183 3.82 -14.89 13.61
CA ALA A 183 3.25 -13.84 12.77
C ALA A 183 2.96 -14.36 11.36
N THR A 184 1.81 -14.97 11.18
CA THR A 184 1.29 -15.38 9.86
C THR A 184 0.04 -14.58 9.56
N PHE A 185 -0.28 -14.46 8.28
CA PHE A 185 -1.54 -13.86 7.87
C PHE A 185 -2.19 -14.66 6.77
N SER A 186 -3.51 -14.54 6.72
CA SER A 186 -4.34 -15.14 5.69
C SER A 186 -5.47 -14.19 5.34
N PHE A 187 -6.18 -14.49 4.26
CA PHE A 187 -7.42 -13.80 3.92
C PHE A 187 -8.61 -14.69 4.27
N ARG A 188 -9.83 -14.18 4.07
CA ARG A 188 -11.06 -14.93 4.39
C ARG A 188 -11.13 -16.28 3.65
N CYS A 189 -10.48 -16.39 2.51
CA CYS A 189 -10.46 -17.57 1.65
C CYS A 189 -9.08 -17.78 1.00
N ASN A 190 -8.91 -18.96 0.39
CA ASN A 190 -7.73 -19.33 -0.38
C ASN A 190 -7.78 -18.65 -1.76
N LEU A 191 -7.40 -17.37 -1.78
CA LEU A 191 -7.30 -16.58 -3.01
C LEU A 191 -6.29 -17.22 -3.96
N THR A 192 -6.65 -17.34 -5.23
CA THR A 192 -5.75 -17.72 -6.33
C THR A 192 -5.35 -16.48 -7.15
N TYR A 193 -6.29 -15.57 -7.34
CA TYR A 193 -6.09 -14.31 -8.05
C TYR A 193 -7.13 -13.27 -7.57
N PHE A 194 -6.87 -12.01 -7.91
CA PHE A 194 -7.78 -10.87 -7.95
C PHE A 194 -8.36 -10.66 -9.35
#